data_AF-A0A920QYS0-F1
#
_entry.id   AF-A0A920QYS0-F1
#
_cell.length_a   1.000
_cell.length_b   1.000
_cell.length_c   1.000
_cell.angle_alpha   90.00
_cell.angle_beta   90.00
_cell.angle_gamma   90.00
#
_symmetry.space_group_name_H-M   'P 1'
#
loop_
_entity.id
_entity.type
_entity.pdbx_description
1 polymer ?
#
loop_
_entity_poly.entity_id
_entity_poly.type
_entity_poly.pdbx_seq_one_letter_code
_entity_poly.pdbx_strand_id
1 'polypeptide(L)'
;MHSTPIMSYSAKYASSFYGPFRVAAESEPKFGDRKSYQMDPGNIREAMLEISQDIEEGADIVMIKPALAFLDVIAKVRNTFDLPIAPF
;
A
#
# COMPACT_ATOMS: atom_id res chain seq x y z
N MET A 1 -18.42 8.01 13.28
CA MET A 1 -16.97 7.98 13.58
C MET A 1 -16.69 6.79 14.46
N HIS A 2 -15.79 5.91 14.02
CA HIS A 2 -15.35 4.76 14.80
C HIS A 2 -14.38 5.24 15.91
N SER A 3 -14.37 4.58 17.07
CA SER A 3 -13.49 4.98 18.18
C SER A 3 -12.04 4.55 17.99
N THR A 4 -11.77 3.67 17.01
CA THR A 4 -10.46 3.12 16.72
C THR A 4 -10.09 3.49 15.28
N PRO A 5 -9.00 4.25 15.06
CA PRO A 5 -8.57 4.62 13.71
C PRO A 5 -8.14 3.42 12.86
N ILE A 6 -8.35 3.51 11.55
CA ILE A 6 -7.96 2.51 10.55
C ILE A 6 -6.85 3.07 9.67
N MET A 7 -5.72 2.36 9.62
CA MET A 7 -4.65 2.63 8.65
C MET A 7 -4.64 1.53 7.59
N SER A 8 -5.10 1.86 6.39
CA SER A 8 -5.16 0.90 5.29
C SER A 8 -3.81 0.76 4.59
N TYR A 9 -3.48 -0.46 4.18
CA TYR A 9 -2.37 -0.76 3.29
C TYR A 9 -2.77 -0.56 1.82
N SER A 10 -3.27 0.65 1.53
CA SER A 10 -4.02 0.98 0.32
C SER A 10 -3.28 0.70 -0.97
N ALA A 11 -2.04 1.18 -1.09
CA ALA A 11 -1.20 0.92 -2.25
C ALA A 11 -0.08 -0.05 -1.88
N LYS A 12 -0.38 -1.35 -1.96
CA LYS A 12 0.56 -2.42 -1.62
C LYS A 12 1.02 -3.18 -2.85
N TYR A 13 2.25 -2.92 -3.26
CA TYR A 13 2.84 -3.46 -4.48
C TYR A 13 3.45 -4.84 -4.30
N ALA A 14 3.38 -5.66 -5.35
CA ALA A 14 4.07 -6.93 -5.49
C ALA A 14 5.58 -6.67 -5.69
N SER A 15 6.31 -6.50 -4.59
CA SER A 15 7.71 -6.07 -4.62
C SER A 15 8.70 -7.14 -4.18
N SER A 16 9.89 -7.11 -4.79
CA SER A 16 11.06 -7.89 -4.38
C SER A 16 11.72 -7.37 -3.10
N PHE A 17 11.38 -6.16 -2.62
CA PHE A 17 11.95 -5.59 -1.39
C PHE A 17 11.53 -6.33 -0.11
N TYR A 18 10.55 -7.24 -0.16
CA TYR A 18 10.04 -7.94 1.02
C TYR A 18 10.85 -9.17 1.44
N GLY A 19 11.92 -9.54 0.72
CA GLY A 19 12.72 -10.74 1.00
C GLY A 19 13.16 -10.86 2.47
N PRO A 20 13.87 -9.86 3.04
CA PRO A 20 14.31 -9.92 4.44
C PRO A 20 13.17 -10.06 5.45
N PHE A 21 12.03 -9.39 5.20
CA PHE A 21 10.85 -9.50 6.07
C PHE A 21 10.21 -10.89 6.00
N ARG A 22 10.19 -11.54 4.83
CA ARG A 22 9.65 -12.89 4.68
C ARG A 22 10.42 -13.90 5.51
N VAL A 23 11.74 -13.79 5.54
CA VAL A 23 12.60 -14.62 6.40
C VAL A 23 12.31 -14.35 7.87
N ALA A 24 12.34 -13.08 8.29
CA ALA A 24 12.15 -12.70 9.69
C ALA A 24 10.77 -13.10 10.25
N ALA A 25 9.73 -13.06 9.43
CA ALA A 25 8.37 -13.40 9.81
C ALA A 25 7.97 -14.85 9.44
N GLU A 26 8.90 -15.66 8.94
CA GLU A 26 8.65 -17.03 8.44
C GLU A 26 7.44 -17.10 7.48
N SER A 27 7.33 -16.10 6.61
CA SER A 27 6.12 -15.80 5.81
C SER A 27 6.32 -15.92 4.30
N GLU A 28 7.30 -16.72 3.88
CA GLU A 28 7.48 -17.08 2.48
C GLU A 28 6.23 -17.76 1.91
N PRO A 29 5.80 -17.43 0.68
CA PRO A 29 4.71 -18.15 0.03
C PRO A 29 5.10 -19.62 -0.12
N LYS A 30 4.30 -20.53 0.42
CA LYS A 30 4.50 -21.98 0.22
C LYS A 30 4.29 -22.41 -1.24
N PHE A 31 3.51 -21.63 -1.99
CA PHE A 31 3.25 -21.82 -3.41
C PHE A 31 3.00 -20.47 -4.10
N GLY A 32 3.43 -20.33 -5.35
CA GLY A 32 3.13 -19.18 -6.21
C GLY A 32 3.72 -17.86 -5.73
N ASP A 33 3.02 -16.78 -6.06
CA ASP A 33 3.38 -15.42 -5.66
C ASP A 33 2.14 -14.65 -5.13
N ARG A 34 2.30 -13.37 -4.85
CA ARG A 34 1.25 -12.50 -4.29
C ARG A 34 0.67 -11.54 -5.34
N LYS A 35 0.97 -11.71 -6.63
CA LYS A 35 0.60 -10.76 -7.70
C LYS A 35 -0.89 -10.74 -8.02
N SER A 36 -1.66 -11.73 -7.56
CA SER A 36 -3.12 -11.74 -7.74
C SER A 36 -3.86 -10.74 -6.86
N TYR A 37 -3.20 -10.18 -5.84
CA TYR A 37 -3.82 -9.21 -4.92
C TYR A 37 -2.86 -8.09 -4.47
N GLN A 38 -1.56 -8.21 -4.72
CA GLN A 38 -0.61 -7.11 -4.60
C GLN A 38 -0.43 -6.48 -5.97
N MET A 39 -0.44 -5.16 -5.99
CA MET A 39 -0.49 -4.38 -7.23
C MET A 39 0.77 -4.53 -8.08
N ASP A 40 0.63 -4.32 -9.38
CA ASP A 40 1.76 -4.21 -10.29
C ASP A 40 2.61 -2.96 -9.94
N PRO A 41 3.92 -3.10 -9.66
CA PRO A 41 4.83 -1.98 -9.35
C PRO A 41 4.76 -0.78 -10.31
N GLY A 42 4.41 -0.99 -11.59
CA GLY A 42 4.34 0.09 -12.58
C GLY A 42 3.04 0.90 -12.57
N ASN A 43 2.05 0.51 -11.77
CA ASN A 43 0.68 0.98 -11.93
C ASN A 43 0.27 2.05 -10.90
N ILE A 44 0.56 3.32 -11.22
CA ILE A 44 0.11 4.45 -10.38
C ILE A 44 -1.40 4.70 -10.49
N ARG A 45 -2.05 4.36 -11.61
CA ARG A 45 -3.49 4.62 -11.80
C ARG A 45 -4.33 3.75 -10.87
N GLU A 46 -3.97 2.48 -10.75
CA GLU A 46 -4.57 1.56 -9.79
C GLU A 46 -4.36 2.02 -8.36
N ALA A 47 -3.17 2.57 -8.02
CA ALA A 47 -2.90 3.10 -6.69
C ALA A 47 -3.88 4.22 -6.30
N MET A 48 -4.15 5.13 -7.23
CA MET A 48 -5.09 6.22 -6.99
C MET A 48 -6.53 5.72 -6.83
N LEU A 49 -6.90 4.64 -7.54
CA LEU A 49 -8.22 4.02 -7.43
C LEU A 49 -8.39 3.33 -6.07
N GLU A 50 -7.47 2.43 -5.70
CA GLU A 50 -7.48 1.70 -4.43
C GLU A 50 -7.50 2.66 -3.23
N ILE A 51 -6.67 3.70 -3.26
CA ILE A 51 -6.64 4.72 -2.21
C ILE A 51 -7.98 5.47 -2.12
N SER A 52 -8.59 5.83 -3.25
CA SER A 52 -9.91 6.50 -3.25
C SER A 52 -10.97 5.60 -2.62
N GLN A 53 -10.97 4.31 -2.97
CA GLN A 53 -11.92 3.33 -2.44
C GLN A 53 -11.75 3.14 -0.94
N ASP A 54 -10.51 2.97 -0.45
CA ASP A 54 -10.24 2.87 0.98
C ASP A 54 -10.69 4.11 1.76
N ILE A 55 -10.54 5.31 1.17
CA ILE A 55 -11.03 6.55 1.78
C ILE A 55 -12.56 6.56 1.85
N GLU A 56 -13.23 6.13 0.78
CA GLU A 56 -14.70 6.00 0.74
C GLU A 56 -15.23 4.96 1.75
N GLU A 57 -14.45 3.89 1.99
CA GLU A 57 -14.75 2.86 2.99
C GLU A 57 -14.45 3.31 4.43
N GLY A 58 -13.73 4.43 4.61
CA GLY A 58 -13.52 5.08 5.90
C GLY A 58 -12.14 4.85 6.52
N ALA A 59 -11.10 4.65 5.71
CA ALA A 59 -9.71 4.69 6.18
C ALA A 59 -9.37 6.09 6.74
N ASP A 60 -8.71 6.14 7.90
CA ASP A 60 -8.23 7.38 8.52
C ASP A 60 -6.80 7.73 8.08
N ILE A 61 -6.03 6.72 7.64
CA ILE A 61 -4.65 6.85 7.15
C ILE A 61 -4.48 5.89 5.97
N VAL A 62 -3.80 6.34 4.92
CA VAL A 62 -3.48 5.50 3.75
C VAL A 62 -1.98 5.21 3.70
N MET A 63 -1.61 3.97 3.37
CA MET A 63 -0.21 3.54 3.31
C MET A 63 0.20 3.15 1.89
N ILE A 64 1.41 3.58 1.50
CA ILE A 64 2.09 3.15 0.28
C ILE A 64 3.25 2.23 0.70
N LYS A 65 3.31 1.04 0.11
CA LYS A 65 4.31 0.02 0.44
C LYS A 65 4.79 -0.71 -0.82
N PRO A 66 6.10 -0.75 -1.12
CA PRO A 66 7.21 -0.17 -0.35
C PRO A 66 7.40 1.34 -0.62
N ALA A 67 8.09 2.09 0.24
CA ALA A 67 8.15 3.54 0.15
C ALA A 67 9.27 4.07 -0.78
N LEU A 68 10.53 3.67 -0.55
CA LEU A 68 11.70 4.31 -1.17
C LEU A 68 11.64 4.33 -2.71
N ALA A 69 11.15 3.25 -3.32
CA ALA A 69 11.03 3.13 -4.77
C ALA A 69 9.72 3.69 -5.35
N PHE A 70 8.81 4.19 -4.50
CA PHE A 70 7.47 4.65 -4.86
C PHE A 70 7.19 6.06 -4.32
N LEU A 71 8.24 6.89 -4.18
CA LEU A 71 8.12 8.27 -3.74
C LEU A 71 7.32 9.14 -4.72
N ASP A 72 7.31 8.78 -5.99
CA ASP A 72 6.46 9.37 -7.03
C ASP A 72 4.97 9.11 -6.76
N VAL A 73 4.62 7.89 -6.33
CA VAL A 73 3.26 7.53 -5.91
C VAL A 73 2.89 8.33 -4.65
N ILE A 74 3.76 8.36 -3.64
CA ILE A 74 3.53 9.13 -2.40
C ILE A 74 3.30 10.62 -2.70
N ALA A 75 4.12 11.21 -3.57
CA ALA A 75 3.96 12.60 -3.99
C ALA A 75 2.62 12.83 -4.70
N LYS A 76 2.22 11.92 -5.59
CA LYS A 76 0.92 11.99 -6.28
C LYS A 76 -0.25 11.90 -5.31
N VAL A 77 -0.20 10.98 -4.35
CA VAL A 77 -1.22 10.79 -3.31
C VAL A 77 -1.35 12.05 -2.45
N ARG A 78 -0.22 12.62 -2.00
CA ARG A 78 -0.21 13.87 -1.20
C ARG A 78 -0.81 15.06 -1.94
N ASN A 79 -0.64 15.13 -3.26
CA ASN A 79 -1.23 16.18 -4.08
C ASN A 79 -2.72 15.96 -4.39
N THR A 80 -3.28 14.80 -4.07
CA THR A 80 -4.65 14.42 -4.46
C THR A 80 -5.59 14.27 -3.26
N PHE A 81 -5.12 13.66 -2.17
CA PHE A 81 -5.94 13.33 -1.01
C PHE A 81 -5.47 14.10 0.23
N ASP A 82 -6.43 14.45 1.09
CA ASP A 82 -6.17 15.18 2.33
C ASP A 82 -6.27 14.28 3.57
N LEU A 83 -5.60 13.13 3.52
CA LEU A 83 -5.42 12.23 4.66
C LEU A 83 -3.93 12.13 5.03
N PRO A 84 -3.61 11.73 6.28
CA PRO A 84 -2.26 11.30 6.63
C PRO A 84 -1.80 10.14 5.73
N ILE A 85 -0.53 10.19 5.34
CA ILE A 85 0.10 9.18 4.49
C ILE A 85 1.21 8.48 5.29
N ALA A 86 1.13 7.16 5.37
CA ALA A 86 2.16 6.32 5.98
C ALA A 86 3.05 5.69 4.90
N PRO A 87 4.36 5.98 4.86
CA PRO A 87 5.30 5.22 4.04
C PRO A 87 5.78 3.96 4.78
N PHE A 88 5.93 2.83 4.09
CA PHE A 88 6.61 1.63 4.60
C PHE A 88 7.71 1.17 3.67
#